data_AF-A0A7W1Z8T8-F1
#
_entry.id   AF-A0A7W1Z8T8-F1
#
_cell.length_a   1.000
_cell.length_b   1.000
_cell.length_c   1.000
_cell.angle_alpha   90.00
_cell.angle_beta   90.00
_cell.angle_gamma   90.00
#
_symmetry.space_group_name_H-M   'P 1'
#
loop_
_entity.id
_entity.type
_entity.pdbx_description
1 polymer ?
#
loop_
_entity_poly.entity_id
_entity_poly.type
_entity_poly.pdbx_seq_one_letter_code
_entity_poly.pdbx_strand_id
1 'polypeptide(L)'
;VVSSVLAATSHWLENYFNEGIAYLFYVLEFLLSLAVITTLFAVMFKVLPDVKLRWRNVVMGSLLTGILFTLGKYGLSFYFGKAEPASAYGAAGSVILILLWVSYSSMIVFFGAEFVKQYAVYHGNEILPTKDAERIKNNNTLEKEKKM
;
A
#
# COMPACT_ATOMS: atom_id res chain seq x y z
N VAL A 1 21.95 -13.68 -49.77
CA VAL A 1 23.15 -13.42 -48.94
C VAL A 1 23.00 -12.16 -48.10
N VAL A 2 22.81 -10.96 -48.68
CA VAL A 2 22.65 -9.70 -47.92
C VAL A 2 21.44 -9.73 -46.97
N SER A 3 20.30 -10.24 -47.43
CA SER A 3 19.10 -10.40 -46.59
C SER A 3 19.28 -11.42 -45.46
N SER A 4 20.13 -12.42 -45.65
CA SER A 4 20.42 -13.47 -44.66
C SER A 4 21.35 -12.94 -43.56
N VAL A 5 22.33 -12.12 -43.93
CA VAL A 5 23.22 -11.42 -42.99
C VAL A 5 22.42 -10.38 -42.20
N LEU A 6 21.56 -9.61 -42.87
CA LEU A 6 20.71 -8.62 -42.22
C LEU A 6 19.72 -9.27 -41.24
N ALA A 7 19.12 -10.41 -41.61
CA ALA A 7 18.22 -11.18 -40.75
C ALA A 7 18.93 -11.81 -39.53
N ALA A 8 20.18 -12.26 -39.69
CA ALA A 8 20.96 -12.81 -38.58
C ALA A 8 21.39 -11.70 -37.59
N THR A 9 21.76 -10.53 -38.11
CA THR A 9 22.07 -9.35 -37.28
C THR A 9 20.83 -8.81 -36.57
N SER A 10 19.66 -8.80 -37.22
CA SER A 10 18.41 -8.38 -36.57
C SER A 10 17.98 -9.35 -35.48
N HIS A 11 18.08 -10.66 -35.69
CA HIS A 11 17.73 -11.66 -34.67
C HIS A 11 18.65 -11.60 -33.43
N TRP A 12 19.93 -11.27 -33.62
CA TRP A 12 20.89 -11.11 -32.52
C TRP A 12 20.65 -9.79 -31.75
N LEU A 13 20.30 -8.73 -32.47
CA LEU A 13 19.94 -7.44 -31.89
C LEU A 13 18.61 -7.52 -31.12
N GLU A 14 17.62 -8.23 -31.65
CA GLU A 14 16.32 -8.42 -31.00
C GLU A 14 16.43 -9.23 -29.72
N ASN A 15 17.18 -10.33 -29.66
CA ASN A 15 17.28 -11.11 -28.41
C ASN A 15 18.00 -10.34 -27.28
N TYR A 16 19.05 -9.56 -27.59
CA TYR A 16 19.80 -8.84 -26.57
C TYR A 16 19.11 -7.53 -26.13
N PHE A 17 18.42 -6.83 -27.05
CA PHE A 17 17.62 -5.66 -26.70
C PHE A 17 16.29 -6.04 -26.02
N ASN A 18 15.64 -7.15 -26.42
CA ASN A 18 14.32 -7.52 -25.90
C ASN A 18 14.37 -7.96 -24.43
N GLU A 19 15.38 -8.73 -24.00
CA GLU A 19 15.45 -9.17 -22.59
C GLU A 19 15.74 -8.00 -21.62
N GLY A 20 16.69 -7.12 -21.96
CA GLY A 20 17.02 -5.95 -21.14
C GLY A 20 15.89 -4.92 -21.09
N ILE A 21 15.25 -4.65 -22.23
CA ILE A 21 14.11 -3.74 -22.32
C ILE A 21 12.88 -4.33 -21.63
N ALA A 22 12.61 -5.64 -21.79
CA ALA A 22 11.49 -6.29 -21.11
C ALA A 22 11.64 -6.24 -19.59
N TYR A 23 12.85 -6.46 -19.05
CA TYR A 23 13.09 -6.32 -17.62
C TYR A 23 12.87 -4.87 -17.14
N LEU A 24 13.33 -3.88 -17.91
CA LEU A 24 13.10 -2.47 -17.61
C LEU A 24 11.61 -2.14 -17.56
N PHE A 25 10.83 -2.62 -18.53
CA PHE A 25 9.37 -2.43 -18.56
C PHE A 25 8.69 -3.09 -17.36
N TYR A 26 9.11 -4.30 -16.96
CA TYR A 26 8.55 -4.98 -15.80
C TYR A 26 8.82 -4.22 -14.49
N VAL A 27 10.06 -3.73 -14.31
CA VAL A 27 10.42 -2.90 -13.15
C VAL A 27 9.66 -1.58 -13.16
N LEU A 28 9.52 -0.95 -14.32
CA LEU A 28 8.79 0.30 -14.48
C LEU A 28 7.30 0.12 -14.16
N GLU A 29 6.68 -0.95 -14.65
CA GLU A 29 5.30 -1.31 -14.34
C GLU A 29 5.11 -1.52 -12.84
N PHE A 30 6.01 -2.28 -12.20
CA PHE A 30 5.99 -2.49 -10.75
C PHE A 30 6.11 -1.17 -9.98
N LEU A 31 7.07 -0.32 -10.34
CA LEU A 31 7.29 0.98 -9.70
C LEU A 31 6.10 1.93 -9.92
N LEU A 32 5.54 1.96 -11.12
CA LEU A 32 4.36 2.77 -11.44
C LEU A 32 3.15 2.30 -10.65
N SER A 33 2.90 0.98 -10.60
CA SER A 33 1.84 0.38 -9.79
C SER A 33 2.02 0.72 -8.30
N LEU A 34 3.24 0.55 -7.76
CA LEU A 34 3.54 0.89 -6.38
C LEU A 34 3.32 2.38 -6.10
N ALA A 35 3.77 3.26 -7.00
CA ALA A 35 3.59 4.70 -6.88
C ALA A 35 2.11 5.11 -6.87
N VAL A 36 1.29 4.51 -7.74
CA VAL A 36 -0.16 4.74 -7.77
C VAL A 36 -0.79 4.29 -6.46
N ILE A 37 -0.48 3.08 -5.97
CA ILE A 37 -1.03 2.52 -4.73
C ILE A 37 -0.61 3.39 -3.53
N THR A 38 0.67 3.74 -3.43
CA THR A 38 1.19 4.62 -2.37
C THR A 38 0.53 5.98 -2.42
N THR A 39 0.34 6.57 -3.60
CA THR A 39 -0.36 7.86 -3.75
C THR A 39 -1.82 7.76 -3.30
N LEU A 40 -2.50 6.67 -3.65
CA LEU A 40 -3.87 6.40 -3.21
C LEU A 40 -3.96 6.33 -1.68
N PHE A 41 -3.07 5.57 -1.03
CA PHE A 41 -3.01 5.52 0.44
C PHE A 41 -2.61 6.85 1.06
N ALA A 42 -1.73 7.62 0.43
CA ALA A 42 -1.34 8.96 0.89
C ALA A 42 -2.54 9.92 0.89
N VAL A 43 -3.34 9.90 -0.19
CA VAL A 43 -4.59 10.67 -0.26
C VAL A 43 -5.57 10.19 0.80
N MET A 44 -5.73 8.87 0.92
CA MET A 44 -6.63 8.26 1.89
C MET A 44 -6.28 8.70 3.33
N PHE A 45 -5.01 8.55 3.75
CA PHE A 45 -4.54 9.00 5.08
C PHE A 45 -4.47 10.51 5.26
N LYS A 46 -4.62 11.30 4.19
CA LYS A 46 -4.66 12.75 4.29
C LYS A 46 -6.08 13.31 4.32
N VAL A 47 -7.02 12.66 3.63
CA VAL A 47 -8.42 13.08 3.52
C VAL A 47 -9.27 12.53 4.67
N LEU A 48 -9.00 11.30 5.12
CA LEU A 48 -9.78 10.66 6.19
C LEU A 48 -9.63 11.31 7.57
N PRO A 49 -8.41 11.61 8.07
CA PRO A 49 -8.27 12.13 9.42
C PRO A 49 -8.58 13.62 9.46
N ASP A 50 -9.40 14.01 10.43
CA ASP A 50 -9.72 15.41 10.72
C ASP A 50 -8.62 16.12 11.54
N VAL A 51 -7.37 15.94 11.09
CA VAL A 51 -6.16 16.38 11.77
C VAL A 51 -5.16 16.90 10.74
N LYS A 52 -4.49 18.00 11.06
CA LYS A 52 -3.44 18.58 10.20
C LYS A 52 -2.16 17.74 10.25
N LEU A 53 -2.05 16.76 9.38
CA LEU A 53 -0.83 15.97 9.19
C LEU A 53 0.13 16.64 8.20
N ARG A 54 1.43 16.68 8.54
CA ARG A 54 2.47 17.07 7.59
C ARG A 54 2.61 16.02 6.49
N TRP A 55 2.70 16.46 5.24
CA TRP A 55 2.89 15.60 4.06
C TRP A 55 4.04 14.58 4.22
N ARG A 56 5.14 14.96 4.87
CA ARG A 56 6.30 14.08 5.09
C ARG A 56 5.96 12.85 5.95
N ASN A 57 5.06 12.99 6.92
CA ASN A 57 4.64 11.89 7.80
C ASN A 57 3.69 10.95 7.06
N VAL A 58 2.82 11.51 6.22
CA VAL A 58 1.87 10.74 5.39
C VAL A 58 2.62 9.91 4.34
N VAL A 59 3.63 10.48 3.70
CA VAL A 59 4.43 9.77 2.68
C VAL A 59 5.09 8.52 3.27
N MET A 60 5.72 8.62 4.44
CA MET A 60 6.37 7.47 5.08
C MET A 60 5.39 6.34 5.42
N GLY A 61 4.22 6.68 5.96
CA GLY A 61 3.19 5.67 6.23
C GLY A 61 2.61 5.08 4.95
N SER A 62 2.30 5.91 3.95
CA SER A 62 1.75 5.44 2.67
C SER A 62 2.71 4.57 1.87
N LEU A 63 4.03 4.79 1.97
CA LEU A 63 5.05 3.93 1.38
C LEU A 63 5.03 2.55 2.03
N LEU A 64 5.05 2.50 3.36
CA LEU A 64 4.98 1.26 4.12
C LEU A 64 3.71 0.48 3.78
N THR A 65 2.55 1.16 3.79
CA THR A 65 1.25 0.58 3.43
C THR A 65 1.22 0.10 1.98
N GLY A 66 1.78 0.86 1.04
CA GLY A 66 1.84 0.46 -0.37
C GLY A 66 2.70 -0.80 -0.60
N ILE A 67 3.81 -0.93 0.12
CA ILE A 67 4.64 -2.14 0.11
C ILE A 67 3.86 -3.33 0.68
N LEU A 68 3.22 -3.16 1.84
CA LEU A 68 2.39 -4.21 2.46
C LEU A 68 1.25 -4.65 1.54
N PHE A 69 0.55 -3.69 0.91
CA PHE A 69 -0.54 -3.97 -0.01
C PHE A 69 -0.07 -4.75 -1.24
N THR A 70 1.08 -4.37 -1.78
CA THR A 70 1.70 -5.07 -2.92
C THR A 70 2.08 -6.49 -2.54
N LEU A 71 2.72 -6.69 -1.39
CA LEU A 71 3.04 -8.03 -0.85
C LEU A 71 1.78 -8.86 -0.64
N GLY A 72 0.72 -8.25 -0.15
CA GLY A 72 -0.58 -8.89 0.02
C GLY A 72 -1.22 -9.38 -1.26
N LYS A 73 -1.22 -8.53 -2.30
CA LYS A 73 -1.69 -8.90 -3.64
C LYS A 73 -0.96 -10.15 -4.14
N TYR A 74 0.37 -10.19 -4.03
CA TYR A 74 1.15 -11.35 -4.42
C TYR A 74 0.94 -12.55 -3.50
N GLY A 75 0.82 -12.33 -2.19
CA GLY A 75 0.60 -13.38 -1.20
C GLY A 75 -0.74 -14.08 -1.40
N LEU A 76 -1.82 -13.33 -1.64
CA LEU A 76 -3.12 -13.90 -1.99
C LEU A 76 -3.04 -14.61 -3.35
N SER A 77 -2.42 -14.01 -4.36
CA SER A 77 -2.27 -14.66 -5.67
C SER A 77 -1.51 -15.99 -5.58
N PHE A 78 -0.46 -16.06 -4.76
CA PHE A 78 0.30 -17.28 -4.50
C PHE A 78 -0.50 -18.32 -3.68
N TYR A 79 -1.16 -17.88 -2.61
CA TYR A 79 -1.95 -18.77 -1.75
C TYR A 79 -3.03 -19.49 -2.56
N PHE A 80 -3.81 -18.76 -3.36
CA PHE A 80 -4.87 -19.36 -4.17
C PHE A 80 -4.33 -20.11 -5.40
N GLY A 81 -3.16 -19.72 -5.93
CA GLY A 81 -2.49 -20.46 -7.00
C GLY A 81 -1.96 -21.83 -6.57
N LYS A 82 -1.67 -22.05 -5.28
CA LYS A 82 -1.16 -23.32 -4.76
C LYS A 82 -2.14 -24.13 -3.91
N ALA A 83 -3.05 -23.48 -3.20
CA ALA A 83 -3.87 -24.15 -2.17
C ALA A 83 -5.17 -24.79 -2.71
N GLU A 84 -5.49 -24.64 -4.00
CA GLU A 84 -6.77 -25.08 -4.63
C GLU A 84 -7.99 -25.03 -3.68
N PRO A 85 -8.29 -23.87 -3.07
CA PRO A 85 -9.38 -23.77 -2.08
C PRO A 85 -10.77 -24.01 -2.70
N ALA A 86 -10.86 -24.06 -4.03
CA ALA A 86 -12.03 -24.52 -4.76
C ALA A 86 -12.41 -25.98 -4.43
N SER A 87 -11.46 -26.83 -4.00
CA SER A 87 -11.76 -28.21 -3.58
C SER A 87 -12.37 -28.30 -2.17
N ALA A 88 -11.86 -27.49 -1.23
CA ALA A 88 -12.31 -27.49 0.17
C ALA A 88 -13.62 -26.70 0.37
N TYR A 89 -13.83 -25.63 -0.39
CA TYR A 89 -14.99 -24.74 -0.27
C TYR A 89 -15.94 -24.76 -1.47
N GLY A 90 -15.62 -25.53 -2.51
CA GLY A 90 -16.49 -25.70 -3.69
C GLY A 90 -16.88 -24.36 -4.33
N ALA A 91 -18.16 -24.23 -4.69
CA ALA A 91 -18.72 -23.01 -5.27
C ALA A 91 -18.62 -21.77 -4.36
N ALA A 92 -18.42 -21.93 -3.04
CA ALA A 92 -18.28 -20.82 -2.10
C ALA A 92 -16.85 -20.21 -2.06
N GLY A 93 -15.88 -20.79 -2.79
CA GLY A 93 -14.50 -20.31 -2.80
C GLY A 93 -14.35 -18.86 -3.26
N SER A 94 -15.23 -18.37 -4.15
CA SER A 94 -15.22 -16.97 -4.62
C SER A 94 -15.60 -15.97 -3.52
N VAL A 95 -16.60 -16.31 -2.69
CA VAL A 95 -17.02 -15.47 -1.57
C VAL A 95 -15.92 -15.39 -0.52
N ILE A 96 -15.30 -16.52 -0.19
CA ILE A 96 -14.19 -16.58 0.77
C ILE A 96 -12.98 -15.80 0.27
N LEU A 97 -12.68 -15.87 -1.04
CA LEU A 97 -11.63 -15.08 -1.66
C LEU A 97 -11.88 -13.58 -1.50
N ILE A 98 -13.11 -13.12 -1.78
CA ILE A 98 -13.48 -11.71 -1.61
C ILE A 98 -13.40 -11.30 -0.14
N LEU A 99 -13.90 -12.13 0.78
CA LEU A 99 -13.83 -11.86 2.22
C LEU A 99 -12.38 -11.73 2.68
N LEU A 100 -11.51 -12.68 2.31
CA LEU A 100 -10.10 -12.65 2.66
C LEU A 100 -9.41 -11.43 2.06
N TRP A 101 -9.70 -11.10 0.80
CA TRP A 101 -9.14 -9.91 0.13
C TRP A 101 -9.54 -8.62 0.85
N VAL A 102 -10.82 -8.46 1.17
CA VAL A 102 -11.34 -7.26 1.83
C VAL A 102 -10.85 -7.16 3.28
N SER A 103 -10.88 -8.26 4.04
CA SER A 103 -10.38 -8.33 5.42
C SER A 103 -8.88 -8.04 5.49
N TYR A 104 -8.10 -8.56 4.55
CA TYR A 104 -6.68 -8.29 4.48
C TYR A 104 -6.39 -6.83 4.11
N SER A 105 -7.12 -6.29 3.13
CA SER A 105 -6.99 -4.88 2.71
C SER A 105 -7.33 -3.90 3.85
N SER A 106 -8.41 -4.16 4.59
CA SER A 106 -8.81 -3.31 5.72
C SER A 106 -7.80 -3.36 6.87
N MET A 107 -7.22 -4.53 7.13
CA MET A 107 -6.18 -4.68 8.15
C MET A 107 -4.93 -3.85 7.82
N ILE A 108 -4.50 -3.84 6.55
CA ILE A 108 -3.39 -2.98 6.09
C ILE A 108 -3.72 -1.49 6.24
N VAL A 109 -4.93 -1.08 5.86
CA VAL A 109 -5.40 0.30 5.97
C VAL A 109 -5.32 0.79 7.41
N PHE A 110 -5.86 0.01 8.35
CA PHE A 110 -5.84 0.37 9.77
C PHE A 110 -4.44 0.37 10.35
N PHE A 111 -3.62 -0.61 9.98
CA PHE A 111 -2.22 -0.65 10.38
C PHE A 111 -1.45 0.59 9.89
N GLY A 112 -1.63 0.96 8.62
CA GLY A 112 -1.00 2.15 8.04
C GLY A 112 -1.43 3.45 8.72
N ALA A 113 -2.72 3.58 9.05
CA ALA A 113 -3.24 4.76 9.74
C ALA A 113 -2.65 4.92 11.15
N GLU A 114 -2.58 3.85 11.96
CA GLU A 114 -1.96 3.91 13.28
C GLU A 114 -0.45 4.19 13.18
N PHE A 115 0.22 3.65 12.15
CA PHE A 115 1.62 3.95 11.90
C PHE A 115 1.85 5.44 11.60
N VAL A 116 1.03 6.07 10.75
CA VAL A 116 1.12 7.52 10.45
C VAL A 116 0.95 8.34 11.73
N LYS A 117 0.00 7.96 12.58
CA LYS A 117 -0.24 8.63 13.87
C LYS A 117 0.95 8.49 14.81
N GLN A 118 1.46 7.28 15.03
CA GLN A 118 2.63 7.05 15.90
C GLN A 118 3.88 7.77 15.38
N TYR A 119 4.09 7.74 14.06
CA TYR A 119 5.21 8.46 13.43
C TYR A 119 5.10 9.97 13.64
N ALA A 120 3.89 10.54 13.57
CA ALA A 120 3.65 11.95 13.83
C ALA A 120 3.93 12.34 15.29
N VAL A 121 3.50 11.51 16.26
CA VAL A 121 3.76 11.68 17.71
C VAL A 121 5.26 11.61 18.01
N TYR A 122 5.95 10.61 17.47
CA TYR A 122 7.38 10.41 17.72
C TYR A 122 8.24 11.58 17.22
N HIS A 123 7.86 12.19 16.10
CA HIS A 123 8.55 13.36 15.55
C HIS A 123 8.15 14.69 16.21
N GLY A 124 7.45 14.65 17.35
CA GLY A 124 7.09 15.85 18.11
C GLY A 124 6.13 16.79 17.38
N ASN A 125 5.39 16.30 16.38
CA ASN A 125 4.35 17.11 15.76
C ASN A 125 3.14 17.10 16.68
N GLU A 126 2.75 18.27 17.19
CA GLU A 126 1.47 18.40 17.87
C GLU A 126 0.37 17.97 16.89
N ILE A 127 -0.40 16.95 17.30
CA ILE A 127 -1.61 16.52 16.60
C ILE A 127 -2.64 17.63 16.82
N LEU A 128 -2.52 18.71 16.06
CA LEU A 128 -3.45 19.82 16.12
C LEU A 128 -4.75 19.37 15.44
N PRO A 129 -5.86 19.30 16.19
CA PRO A 129 -7.15 19.02 15.59
C PRO A 129 -7.51 20.12 14.58
N THR A 130 -8.27 19.75 13.54
CA THR A 130 -8.90 20.73 12.66
C THR A 130 -9.88 21.61 13.46
N LYS A 131 -10.28 22.76 12.90
CA LYS A 131 -11.20 23.72 13.53
C LYS A 131 -12.50 23.10 14.07
N ASP A 132 -12.92 21.96 13.53
CA ASP A 132 -14.18 21.28 13.87
C ASP A 132 -13.98 20.07 14.82
N ALA A 133 -12.75 19.80 15.28
CA ALA A 133 -12.43 18.68 16.15
C ALA A 133 -11.99 19.14 17.55
N GLU A 134 -12.63 18.61 18.60
CA GLU A 134 -12.20 18.82 19.98
C GLU A 134 -11.45 17.59 20.51
N ARG A 135 -10.30 17.82 21.14
CA ARG A 135 -9.57 16.75 21.83
C ARG A 135 -10.32 16.41 23.12
N ILE A 136 -10.88 15.20 23.19
CA ILE A 136 -11.50 14.68 24.42
C ILE A 136 -10.42 14.62 25.51
N LYS A 137 -10.41 15.62 26.42
CA LYS A 137 -9.65 15.57 27.66
C LYS A 137 -10.34 14.58 28.60
N ASN A 138 -9.61 13.58 29.04
CA ASN A 138 -10.14 12.57 29.95
C ASN A 138 -10.43 13.20 31.33
N ASN A 139 -11.63 13.00 31.88
CA ASN A 139 -12.15 13.66 33.10
C ASN A 139 -11.23 13.57 34.33
N ASN A 140 -10.29 12.61 34.36
CA ASN A 140 -9.29 12.46 35.41
C ASN A 140 -8.33 13.65 35.55
N THR A 141 -8.25 14.54 34.55
CA THR A 141 -7.47 15.79 34.64
C THR A 141 -8.29 16.97 35.19
N LEU A 142 -9.60 16.98 34.98
CA LEU A 142 -10.49 18.05 35.48
C LEU A 142 -10.69 17.96 37.01
N GLU A 143 -10.73 16.74 37.57
CA GLU A 143 -10.80 16.58 39.04
C GLU A 143 -9.52 17.03 39.75
N LYS A 144 -8.36 16.96 39.08
CA LYS A 144 -7.08 17.40 39.66
C LYS A 144 -6.93 18.91 39.66
N GLU A 145 -7.42 19.60 38.63
CA GLU A 145 -7.45 21.08 38.59
C GLU A 145 -8.51 21.65 39.54
N LYS A 146 -9.61 20.94 39.81
CA LYS A 146 -10.66 21.40 40.74
C LYS A 146 -10.35 21.14 42.22
N LYS A 147 -9.29 20.38 42.52
CA LYS A 147 -8.82 20.04 43.88
C LYS A 147 -7.55 20.80 44.30
N MET A 148 -6.98 21.61 43.42
CA MET A 148 -5.96 22.63 43.75
C MET A 148 -6.63 24.00 43.81
#